data_AF-A0A843FQE0-F1
#
_entry.id   AF-A0A843FQE0-F1
#
_cell.length_a   1.000
_cell.length_b   1.000
_cell.length_c   1.000
_cell.angle_alpha   90.00
_cell.angle_beta   90.00
_cell.angle_gamma   90.00
#
_symmetry.space_group_name_H-M   'P 1'
#
loop_
_entity.id
_entity.type
_entity.pdbx_description
1 polymer ?
#
loop_
_entity_poly.entity_id
_entity_poly.type
_entity_poly.pdbx_seq_one_letter_code
_entity_poly.pdbx_strand_id
1 'polypeptide(L)'
;MNDTNSKIETKIVPSIHNTFSLEAYLKTADEAVLGNQNITCNTYKLDGEFINSHQYVTDDEGKFEVSFDSDNDLKIELIFEGSEEYEKTELTTFFLKESEEEKKRIEEEEKQKELEEKRLAEEKEKEEKALKRQQNKERKAKLLEEYNNNQNYLQTTGDDNVAIELRNVSLSFKIGNDKIDNLKEYVIRTLKRNKEKKTIFKATDDVSFKIYKGEKVGLIGYNGAGKSTLLKIISGVYSPDEGDVIINGNIAPLLSLGAGFDKNYSGRENIFLNGAILGYDEKFLREKYDEILEFSELGDFINLAVKNYSSGMLSKLGFSIATIVDPDILILDEVLGVGDITFRKKSKEKLKSLMESKTTVLFVSHSIKEVRSICDKAIWIEKGKVREIGEVNYICDKYTKEAKTASKEKTKKLKPQRF
;
A
#
# COMPACT_ATOMS: atom_id res chain seq x y z
N MET A 1 62.37 -5.04 -60.77
CA MET A 1 61.40 -4.05 -61.28
C MET A 1 60.76 -4.62 -62.52
N ASN A 2 59.57 -5.19 -62.34
CA ASN A 2 58.39 -5.06 -63.20
C ASN A 2 57.38 -6.08 -62.69
N ASP A 3 56.68 -5.70 -61.61
CA ASP A 3 55.41 -6.30 -61.23
C ASP A 3 54.40 -5.95 -62.33
N THR A 4 54.39 -6.72 -63.41
CA THR A 4 53.31 -6.71 -64.40
C THR A 4 52.14 -7.48 -63.83
N ASN A 5 51.44 -6.85 -62.88
CA ASN A 5 50.12 -7.29 -62.42
C ASN A 5 49.14 -7.22 -63.60
N SER A 6 48.88 -8.39 -64.20
CA SER A 6 47.91 -8.63 -65.26
C SER A 6 46.49 -8.27 -64.79
N LYS A 7 45.99 -7.13 -65.27
CA LYS A 7 44.60 -6.71 -65.07
C LYS A 7 43.70 -7.41 -66.09
N ILE A 8 42.76 -8.21 -65.60
CA ILE A 8 41.65 -8.76 -66.39
C ILE A 8 40.53 -7.71 -66.34
N GLU A 9 39.90 -7.40 -67.46
CA GLU A 9 38.76 -6.47 -67.51
C GLU A 9 37.45 -7.23 -67.75
N THR A 10 36.54 -7.16 -66.80
CA THR A 10 35.18 -7.73 -66.88
C THR A 10 34.14 -6.63 -67.06
N LYS A 11 33.19 -6.76 -68.01
CA LYS A 11 32.17 -5.75 -68.28
C LYS A 11 30.76 -6.34 -68.22
N ILE A 12 29.92 -5.80 -67.33
CA ILE A 12 28.60 -6.36 -67.03
C ILE A 12 27.50 -5.55 -67.73
N VAL A 13 26.54 -6.26 -68.34
CA VAL A 13 25.30 -5.68 -68.90
C VAL A 13 24.10 -6.41 -68.28
N PRO A 14 23.32 -5.78 -67.37
CA PRO A 14 22.16 -6.44 -66.76
C PRO A 14 20.98 -6.53 -67.75
N SER A 15 20.37 -7.71 -67.84
CA SER A 15 19.15 -7.96 -68.63
C SER A 15 17.91 -7.91 -67.73
N ILE A 16 16.82 -7.35 -68.27
CA ILE A 16 15.55 -7.13 -67.59
C ILE A 16 14.77 -8.45 -67.58
N HIS A 17 15.07 -9.33 -66.61
CA HIS A 17 14.20 -10.33 -65.95
C HIS A 17 15.05 -11.49 -65.39
N ASN A 18 15.12 -11.58 -64.05
CA ASN A 18 15.64 -12.66 -63.18
C ASN A 18 16.96 -13.39 -63.51
N THR A 19 17.61 -13.09 -64.63
CA THR A 19 18.84 -13.75 -65.05
C THR A 19 19.97 -12.74 -65.15
N PHE A 20 20.98 -12.88 -64.30
CA PHE A 20 22.19 -12.07 -64.36
C PHE A 20 23.13 -12.65 -65.42
N SER A 21 23.39 -11.91 -66.50
CA SER A 21 24.43 -12.24 -67.48
C SER A 21 25.74 -11.50 -67.13
N LEU A 22 26.78 -12.26 -66.82
CA LEU A 22 28.15 -11.79 -66.66
C LEU A 22 28.89 -12.02 -67.97
N GLU A 23 29.33 -10.94 -68.62
CA GLU A 23 30.22 -11.01 -69.78
C GLU A 23 31.64 -10.63 -69.34
N ALA A 24 32.60 -11.49 -69.63
CA ALA A 24 33.99 -11.27 -69.24
C ALA A 24 34.94 -11.61 -70.38
N TYR A 25 36.06 -10.88 -70.45
CA TYR A 25 37.06 -10.97 -71.50
C TYR A 25 38.41 -11.33 -70.88
N LEU A 26 39.06 -12.38 -71.37
CA LEU A 26 40.47 -12.64 -71.06
C LEU A 26 41.39 -11.89 -72.01
N LYS A 27 42.23 -11.03 -71.42
CA LYS A 27 43.35 -10.41 -72.10
C LYS A 27 44.60 -10.47 -71.21
N THR A 28 45.77 -10.54 -71.82
CA THR A 28 47.05 -10.37 -71.13
C THR A 28 47.29 -8.89 -70.81
N ALA A 29 48.32 -8.59 -70.01
CA ALA A 29 48.71 -7.21 -69.68
C ALA A 29 49.09 -6.36 -70.92
N ASP A 30 49.44 -7.02 -72.03
CA ASP A 30 49.78 -6.39 -73.32
C ASP A 30 48.58 -6.37 -74.30
N GLU A 31 47.36 -6.54 -73.79
CA GLU A 31 46.09 -6.62 -74.54
C GLU A 31 45.96 -7.80 -75.52
N ALA A 32 46.83 -8.81 -75.44
CA ALA A 32 46.69 -10.01 -76.26
C ALA A 32 45.49 -10.84 -75.80
N VAL A 33 44.62 -11.21 -76.74
CA VAL A 33 43.40 -11.97 -76.49
C VAL A 33 43.72 -13.44 -76.28
N LEU A 34 43.18 -14.03 -75.21
CA LEU A 34 43.33 -15.46 -74.90
C LEU A 34 42.01 -16.21 -75.17
N GLY A 35 41.87 -16.71 -76.40
CA GLY A 35 40.72 -17.52 -76.80
C GLY A 35 40.85 -19.00 -76.41
N ASN A 36 39.73 -19.71 -76.41
CA ASN A 36 39.62 -21.16 -76.13
C ASN A 36 40.26 -21.61 -74.80
N GLN A 37 40.12 -20.81 -73.75
CA GLN A 37 40.62 -21.12 -72.40
C GLN A 37 39.50 -21.66 -71.51
N ASN A 38 39.83 -22.60 -70.63
CA ASN A 38 38.91 -23.14 -69.63
C ASN A 38 38.83 -22.19 -68.42
N ILE A 39 37.60 -21.94 -67.98
CA ILE A 39 37.29 -21.07 -66.85
C ILE A 39 36.37 -21.81 -65.91
N THR A 40 36.72 -21.85 -64.64
CA THR A 40 35.83 -22.35 -63.58
C THR A 40 35.22 -21.16 -62.86
N CYS A 41 33.89 -21.08 -62.85
CA CYS A 41 33.14 -20.06 -62.14
C CYS A 41 32.49 -20.67 -60.89
N ASN A 42 32.94 -20.23 -59.71
CA ASN A 42 32.35 -20.60 -58.43
C ASN A 42 31.42 -19.50 -57.93
N THR A 43 30.24 -19.91 -57.48
CA THR A 43 29.22 -19.00 -56.93
C THR A 43 29.07 -19.27 -55.44
N TYR A 44 29.03 -18.20 -54.64
CA TYR A 44 28.84 -18.24 -53.19
C TYR A 44 27.73 -17.28 -52.77
N LYS A 45 27.08 -17.58 -51.64
CA LYS A 45 26.29 -16.59 -50.90
C LYS A 45 27.22 -15.55 -50.26
N LEU A 46 26.68 -14.38 -49.88
CA LEU A 46 27.45 -13.33 -49.21
C LEU A 46 28.10 -13.77 -47.88
N ASP A 47 27.50 -14.73 -47.18
CA ASP A 47 28.04 -15.32 -45.95
C ASP A 47 29.17 -16.34 -46.19
N GLY A 48 29.51 -16.59 -47.45
CA GLY A 48 30.59 -17.49 -47.87
C GLY A 48 30.17 -18.92 -48.13
N GLU A 49 28.87 -19.27 -48.03
CA GLU A 49 28.39 -20.60 -48.36
C GLU A 49 28.51 -20.86 -49.87
N PHE A 50 29.21 -21.93 -50.26
CA PHE A 50 29.34 -22.36 -51.66
C PHE A 50 28.00 -22.81 -52.22
N ILE A 51 27.63 -22.28 -53.39
CA ILE A 51 26.38 -22.62 -54.07
C ILE A 51 26.65 -23.65 -55.17
N ASN A 52 27.48 -23.30 -56.16
CA ASN A 52 27.78 -24.17 -57.29
C ASN A 52 29.09 -23.78 -58.00
N SER A 53 29.56 -24.66 -58.89
CA SER A 53 30.70 -24.43 -59.77
C SER A 53 30.33 -24.87 -61.19
N HIS A 54 30.64 -24.04 -62.18
CA HIS A 54 30.41 -24.34 -63.60
C HIS A 54 31.65 -24.01 -64.43
N GLN A 55 31.96 -24.88 -65.39
CA GLN A 55 33.07 -24.68 -66.32
C GLN A 55 32.59 -24.07 -67.64
N TYR A 56 33.31 -23.08 -68.11
CA TYR A 56 33.09 -22.37 -69.37
C TYR A 56 34.36 -22.40 -70.21
N VAL A 57 34.20 -22.26 -71.52
CA VAL A 57 35.31 -22.10 -72.47
C VAL A 57 35.14 -20.74 -73.14
N THR A 58 36.20 -19.93 -73.17
CA THR A 58 36.16 -18.66 -73.92
C THR A 58 36.07 -18.90 -75.41
N ASP A 59 35.38 -18.01 -76.14
CA ASP A 59 35.42 -18.01 -77.59
C ASP A 59 36.79 -17.55 -78.14
N ASP A 60 36.94 -17.52 -79.47
CA ASP A 60 38.20 -17.11 -80.14
C ASP A 60 38.61 -15.66 -79.82
N GLU A 61 37.68 -14.84 -79.31
CA GLU A 61 37.90 -13.46 -78.88
C GLU A 61 38.14 -13.35 -77.36
N GLY A 62 38.31 -14.49 -76.67
CA GLY A 62 38.57 -14.55 -75.23
C GLY A 62 37.35 -14.19 -74.38
N LYS A 63 36.16 -14.16 -74.96
CA LYS A 63 34.91 -13.78 -74.30
C LYS A 63 34.17 -15.01 -73.79
N PHE A 64 33.54 -14.89 -72.63
CA PHE A 64 32.57 -15.86 -72.12
C PHE A 64 31.41 -15.15 -71.43
N GLU A 65 30.25 -15.82 -71.42
CA GLU A 65 29.04 -15.33 -70.78
C GLU A 65 28.54 -16.35 -69.75
N VAL A 66 28.27 -15.89 -68.53
CA VAL A 66 27.71 -16.72 -67.46
C VAL A 66 26.36 -16.17 -67.06
N SER A 67 25.33 -17.02 -67.05
CA SER A 67 23.99 -16.67 -66.59
C SER A 67 23.73 -17.27 -65.21
N PHE A 68 23.26 -16.44 -64.27
CA PHE A 68 22.86 -16.88 -62.94
C PHE A 68 21.38 -16.55 -62.69
N ASP A 69 20.65 -17.50 -62.11
CA ASP A 69 19.28 -17.31 -61.64
C ASP A 69 19.34 -17.26 -60.10
N SER A 70 19.14 -16.08 -59.51
CA SER A 70 19.20 -15.90 -58.05
C SER A 70 18.39 -14.70 -57.59
N ASP A 71 17.52 -14.94 -56.61
CA ASP A 71 16.74 -13.91 -55.92
C ASP A 71 17.53 -13.21 -54.79
N ASN A 72 18.78 -13.62 -54.53
CA ASN A 72 19.64 -13.11 -53.43
C ASN A 72 20.99 -12.59 -53.92
N ASP A 73 21.63 -11.75 -53.10
CA ASP A 73 22.98 -11.24 -53.32
C ASP A 73 24.02 -12.36 -53.40
N LEU A 74 24.93 -12.27 -54.38
CA LEU A 74 25.93 -13.31 -54.68
C LEU A 74 27.35 -12.77 -54.68
N LYS A 75 28.27 -13.66 -54.34
CA LYS A 75 29.71 -13.49 -54.51
C LYS A 75 30.21 -14.47 -55.54
N ILE A 76 30.93 -13.99 -56.55
CA ILE A 76 31.38 -14.80 -57.68
C ILE A 76 32.90 -14.80 -57.72
N GLU A 77 33.47 -16.00 -57.81
CA GLU A 77 34.89 -16.24 -57.95
C GLU A 77 35.15 -16.89 -59.30
N LEU A 78 36.04 -16.28 -60.07
CA LEU A 78 36.48 -16.81 -61.36
C LEU A 78 37.90 -17.35 -61.23
N ILE A 79 38.07 -18.60 -61.63
CA ILE A 79 39.34 -19.32 -61.63
C ILE A 79 39.70 -19.66 -63.08
N PHE A 80 40.90 -19.27 -63.50
CA PHE A 80 41.41 -19.51 -64.84
C PHE A 80 42.44 -20.64 -64.80
N GLU A 81 42.22 -21.71 -65.56
CA GLU A 81 43.15 -22.83 -65.68
C GLU A 81 43.93 -22.72 -67.00
N GLY A 82 45.07 -22.03 -66.96
CA GLY A 82 46.03 -21.93 -68.08
C GLY A 82 47.34 -22.67 -67.80
N SER A 83 48.08 -23.08 -68.83
CA SER A 83 49.37 -23.79 -68.72
C SER A 83 50.38 -23.01 -67.87
N GLU A 84 50.91 -23.63 -66.80
CA GLU A 84 52.00 -23.31 -65.82
C GLU A 84 52.51 -21.85 -65.57
N GLU A 85 52.10 -20.82 -66.30
CA GLU A 85 52.54 -19.43 -66.18
C GLU A 85 51.42 -18.42 -65.87
N TYR A 86 50.15 -18.84 -65.78
CA TYR A 86 49.01 -17.91 -65.60
C TYR A 86 47.91 -18.51 -64.70
N GLU A 87 48.10 -18.50 -63.39
CA GLU A 87 47.05 -18.82 -62.41
C GLU A 87 46.67 -17.53 -61.65
N LYS A 88 45.43 -17.06 -61.82
CA LYS A 88 44.91 -15.88 -61.09
C LYS A 88 43.48 -16.17 -60.63
N THR A 89 43.22 -15.88 -59.36
CA THR A 89 41.87 -15.92 -58.77
C THR A 89 41.38 -14.48 -58.60
N GLU A 90 40.24 -14.14 -59.17
CA GLU A 90 39.62 -12.82 -59.02
C GLU A 90 38.21 -12.95 -58.45
N LEU A 91 37.92 -12.16 -57.43
CA LEU A 91 36.80 -12.37 -56.52
C LEU A 91 35.98 -11.08 -56.43
N THR A 92 34.78 -11.09 -57.00
CA THR A 92 33.91 -9.90 -57.11
C THR A 92 32.60 -10.13 -56.38
N THR A 93 32.14 -9.12 -55.63
CA THR A 93 30.90 -9.17 -54.83
C THR A 93 29.83 -8.30 -55.46
N PHE A 94 28.61 -8.82 -55.60
CA PHE A 94 27.48 -8.14 -56.23
C PHE A 94 26.35 -7.91 -55.22
N PHE A 95 25.74 -6.73 -55.29
CA PHE A 95 24.58 -6.35 -54.48
C PHE A 95 23.40 -6.03 -55.41
N LEU A 96 22.26 -6.68 -55.20
CA LEU A 96 20.99 -6.39 -55.84
C LEU A 96 20.51 -5.00 -55.40
N LYS A 97 20.13 -4.16 -56.36
CA LYS A 97 19.30 -2.98 -56.09
C LYS A 97 17.84 -3.35 -56.34
N GLU A 98 17.03 -3.29 -55.28
CA GLU A 98 15.58 -3.46 -55.35
C GLU A 98 14.95 -2.56 -56.43
N SER A 99 14.02 -3.11 -57.21
CA SER A 99 13.31 -2.36 -58.25
C SER A 99 12.34 -1.34 -57.65
N GLU A 100 12.09 -0.24 -58.36
CA GLU A 100 11.10 0.79 -57.98
C GLU A 100 9.67 0.24 -57.85
N GLU A 101 9.35 -0.87 -58.53
CA GLU A 101 8.03 -1.52 -58.45
C GLU A 101 7.86 -2.35 -57.17
N GLU A 102 8.92 -3.04 -56.73
CA GLU A 102 8.91 -3.83 -55.48
C GLU A 102 8.73 -2.90 -54.27
N LYS A 103 9.43 -1.76 -54.25
CA LYS A 103 9.30 -0.74 -53.19
C LYS A 103 7.88 -0.21 -53.08
N LYS A 104 7.20 0.01 -54.20
CA LYS A 104 5.80 0.46 -54.21
C LYS A 104 4.85 -0.60 -53.67
N ARG A 105 5.06 -1.89 -54.00
CA ARG A 105 4.23 -2.98 -53.45
C ARG A 105 4.38 -3.10 -51.94
N ILE A 106 5.62 -3.02 -51.43
CA ILE A 106 5.89 -3.07 -49.98
C ILE A 106 5.23 -1.88 -49.28
N GLU A 107 5.34 -0.67 -49.84
CA GLU A 107 4.74 0.53 -49.25
C GLU A 107 3.19 0.49 -49.24
N GLU A 108 2.57 -0.14 -50.25
CA GLU A 108 1.12 -0.38 -50.28
C GLU A 108 0.67 -1.43 -49.26
N GLU A 109 1.43 -2.52 -49.08
CA GLU A 109 1.14 -3.54 -48.08
C GLU A 109 1.28 -3.01 -46.65
N GLU A 110 2.29 -2.17 -46.38
CA GLU A 110 2.45 -1.51 -45.08
C GLU A 110 1.29 -0.55 -44.78
N LYS A 111 0.83 0.22 -45.77
CA LYS A 111 -0.35 1.10 -45.61
C LYS A 111 -1.63 0.31 -45.33
N GLN A 112 -1.81 -0.85 -45.96
CA GLN A 112 -2.98 -1.71 -45.68
C GLN A 112 -2.93 -2.30 -44.27
N LYS A 113 -1.76 -2.76 -43.81
CA LYS A 113 -1.58 -3.24 -42.44
C LYS A 113 -1.87 -2.15 -41.40
N GLU A 114 -1.37 -0.94 -41.60
CA GLU A 114 -1.60 0.17 -40.67
C GLU A 114 -3.09 0.55 -40.59
N LEU A 115 -3.81 0.50 -41.70
CA LEU A 115 -5.24 0.77 -41.74
C LEU A 115 -6.05 -0.31 -41.00
N GLU A 116 -5.67 -1.57 -41.14
CA GLU A 116 -6.33 -2.69 -40.46
C GLU A 116 -6.08 -2.67 -38.95
N GLU A 117 -4.86 -2.35 -38.52
CA GLU A 117 -4.54 -2.16 -37.09
C GLU A 117 -5.34 -1.03 -36.46
N LYS A 118 -5.48 0.12 -37.16
CA LYS A 118 -6.33 1.23 -36.71
C LYS A 118 -7.79 0.81 -36.56
N ARG A 119 -8.33 0.04 -37.52
CA ARG A 119 -9.72 -0.47 -37.44
C ARG A 119 -9.92 -1.39 -36.23
N LEU A 120 -8.99 -2.31 -35.98
CA LEU A 120 -9.03 -3.22 -34.84
C LEU A 120 -8.93 -2.48 -33.49
N ALA A 121 -8.13 -1.40 -33.43
CA ALA A 121 -8.03 -0.57 -32.23
C ALA A 121 -9.35 0.16 -31.91
N GLU A 122 -10.01 0.73 -32.92
CA GLU A 122 -11.31 1.40 -32.75
C GLU A 122 -12.43 0.43 -32.31
N GLU A 123 -12.43 -0.80 -32.83
CA GLU A 123 -13.40 -1.83 -32.40
C GLU A 123 -13.19 -2.24 -30.95
N LYS A 124 -11.94 -2.47 -30.52
CA LYS A 124 -11.61 -2.77 -29.12
C LYS A 124 -12.03 -1.63 -28.18
N GLU A 125 -11.82 -0.37 -28.57
CA GLU A 125 -12.24 0.78 -27.75
C GLU A 125 -13.77 0.87 -27.63
N LYS A 126 -14.51 0.56 -28.71
CA LYS A 126 -15.99 0.50 -28.66
C LYS A 126 -16.50 -0.61 -27.76
N GLU A 127 -15.90 -1.81 -27.82
CA GLU A 127 -16.24 -2.93 -26.94
C GLU A 127 -15.95 -2.62 -25.47
N GLU A 128 -14.80 -2.02 -25.16
CA GLU A 128 -14.42 -1.66 -23.79
C GLU A 128 -15.39 -0.61 -23.20
N LYS A 129 -15.79 0.39 -24.02
CA LYS A 129 -16.81 1.38 -23.64
C LYS A 129 -18.18 0.75 -23.41
N ALA A 130 -18.57 -0.25 -24.22
CA ALA A 130 -19.82 -0.98 -24.05
C ALA A 130 -19.82 -1.82 -22.75
N LEU A 131 -18.72 -2.51 -22.47
CA LEU A 131 -18.54 -3.31 -21.25
C LEU A 131 -18.59 -2.43 -19.99
N LYS A 132 -17.88 -1.29 -19.99
CA LYS A 132 -17.92 -0.31 -18.90
C LYS A 132 -19.34 0.24 -18.65
N ARG A 133 -20.12 0.49 -19.72
CA ARG A 133 -21.53 0.91 -19.59
C ARG A 133 -22.40 -0.18 -18.98
N GLN A 134 -22.20 -1.45 -19.35
CA GLN A 134 -22.94 -2.57 -18.79
C GLN A 134 -22.61 -2.77 -17.29
N GLN A 135 -21.33 -2.80 -16.93
CA GLN A 135 -20.87 -2.91 -15.55
C GLN A 135 -21.41 -1.78 -14.66
N ASN A 136 -21.44 -0.54 -15.17
CA ASN A 136 -22.00 0.59 -14.45
C ASN A 136 -23.53 0.47 -14.26
N LYS A 137 -24.25 -0.08 -15.24
CA LYS A 137 -25.69 -0.33 -15.15
C LYS A 137 -26.00 -1.41 -14.10
N GLU A 138 -25.24 -2.50 -14.07
CA GLU A 138 -25.35 -3.58 -13.08
C GLU A 138 -24.99 -3.10 -11.67
N ARG A 139 -23.92 -2.31 -11.53
CA ARG A 139 -23.52 -1.70 -10.25
C ARG A 139 -24.60 -0.76 -9.71
N LYS A 140 -25.21 0.06 -10.57
CA LYS A 140 -26.32 0.95 -10.18
C LYS A 140 -27.55 0.16 -9.75
N ALA A 141 -27.87 -0.95 -10.42
CA ALA A 141 -28.98 -1.83 -10.03
C ALA A 141 -28.74 -2.48 -8.66
N LYS A 142 -27.54 -3.02 -8.40
CA LYS A 142 -27.15 -3.55 -7.09
C LYS A 142 -27.24 -2.52 -5.97
N LEU A 143 -26.78 -1.29 -6.22
CA LEU A 143 -26.86 -0.20 -5.23
C LEU A 143 -28.31 0.20 -4.90
N LEU A 144 -29.21 0.18 -5.88
CA LEU A 144 -30.65 0.41 -5.67
C LEU A 144 -31.30 -0.73 -4.88
N GLU A 145 -30.88 -1.97 -5.12
CA GLU A 145 -31.34 -3.15 -4.40
C GLU A 145 -30.84 -3.15 -2.94
N GLU A 146 -29.56 -2.80 -2.70
CA GLU A 146 -29.01 -2.55 -1.36
C GLU A 146 -29.72 -1.41 -0.64
N TYR A 147 -30.01 -0.30 -1.33
CA TYR A 147 -30.74 0.83 -0.73
C TYR A 147 -32.15 0.43 -0.28
N ASN A 148 -32.88 -0.32 -1.11
CA ASN A 148 -34.22 -0.80 -0.78
C ASN A 148 -34.21 -1.88 0.33
N ASN A 149 -33.19 -2.75 0.34
CA ASN A 149 -33.00 -3.72 1.42
C ASN A 149 -32.65 -3.03 2.75
N ASN A 150 -31.84 -1.97 2.72
CA ASN A 150 -31.51 -1.18 3.90
C ASN A 150 -32.71 -0.40 4.47
N GLN A 151 -33.65 0.04 3.63
CA GLN A 151 -34.89 0.70 4.10
C GLN A 151 -35.84 -0.29 4.81
N ASN A 152 -35.92 -1.54 4.36
CA ASN A 152 -36.71 -2.57 5.03
C ASN A 152 -36.03 -3.13 6.30
N TYR A 153 -34.70 -3.13 6.36
CA TYR A 153 -33.92 -3.56 7.54
C TYR A 153 -34.05 -2.60 8.74
N LEU A 154 -34.34 -1.31 8.49
CA LEU A 154 -34.48 -0.28 9.53
C LEU A 154 -35.77 -0.38 10.37
N GLN A 155 -36.71 -1.27 10.03
CA GLN A 155 -37.96 -1.46 10.79
C GLN A 155 -37.95 -2.71 11.70
N THR A 156 -36.96 -3.59 11.60
CA THR A 156 -36.96 -4.87 12.33
C THR A 156 -35.57 -5.26 12.81
N THR A 157 -35.09 -4.71 13.94
CA THR A 157 -34.23 -5.36 14.96
C THR A 157 -33.63 -4.31 15.89
N GLY A 158 -34.07 -4.28 17.15
CA GLY A 158 -33.61 -3.34 18.18
C GLY A 158 -32.40 -3.78 19.00
N ASP A 159 -31.80 -4.96 18.75
CA ASP A 159 -30.70 -5.49 19.58
C ASP A 159 -29.40 -5.84 18.81
N ASP A 160 -29.44 -6.33 17.55
CA ASP A 160 -28.23 -6.77 16.82
C ASP A 160 -27.26 -5.63 16.43
N ASN A 161 -27.75 -4.38 16.46
CA ASN A 161 -26.98 -3.21 16.10
C ASN A 161 -26.31 -2.51 17.30
N VAL A 162 -26.49 -3.02 18.52
CA VAL A 162 -25.87 -2.44 19.73
C VAL A 162 -24.41 -2.90 19.82
N ALA A 163 -23.47 -1.98 19.99
CA ALA A 163 -22.05 -2.26 20.19
C ALA A 163 -21.67 -2.29 21.68
N ILE A 164 -22.14 -1.30 22.46
CA ILE A 164 -21.93 -1.20 23.90
C ILE A 164 -23.27 -0.91 24.57
N GLU A 165 -23.61 -1.66 25.62
CA GLU A 165 -24.76 -1.38 26.48
C GLU A 165 -24.37 -1.47 27.95
N LEU A 166 -24.70 -0.42 28.71
CA LEU A 166 -24.63 -0.41 30.16
C LEU A 166 -26.05 -0.41 30.71
N ARG A 167 -26.33 -1.28 31.68
CA ARG A 167 -27.60 -1.38 32.39
C ARG A 167 -27.38 -1.19 33.89
N ASN A 168 -27.80 -0.04 34.42
CA ASN A 168 -27.78 0.31 35.85
C ASN A 168 -26.40 0.16 36.51
N VAL A 169 -25.33 0.47 35.77
CA VAL A 169 -23.95 0.21 36.20
C VAL A 169 -23.52 1.14 37.33
N SER A 170 -23.10 0.53 38.45
CA SER A 170 -22.59 1.25 39.63
C SER A 170 -21.25 0.67 40.11
N LEU A 171 -20.33 1.53 40.54
CA LEU A 171 -19.04 1.13 41.10
C LEU A 171 -18.61 2.09 42.21
N SER A 172 -18.25 1.51 43.35
CA SER A 172 -17.89 2.20 44.57
C SER A 172 -16.47 1.84 45.03
N PHE A 173 -15.67 2.86 45.32
CA PHE A 173 -14.36 2.67 45.94
C PHE A 173 -14.46 2.88 47.45
N LYS A 174 -13.89 1.95 48.21
CA LYS A 174 -13.69 2.13 49.65
C LYS A 174 -12.45 2.98 49.84
N ILE A 175 -12.64 4.25 50.20
CA ILE A 175 -11.54 5.12 50.59
C ILE A 175 -11.21 4.78 52.04
N GLY A 176 -10.14 4.01 52.23
CA GLY A 176 -9.46 3.97 53.51
C GLY A 176 -8.67 5.26 53.67
N ASN A 177 -9.04 6.08 54.65
CA ASN A 177 -7.95 6.71 55.39
C ASN A 177 -7.30 5.54 56.12
N ASP A 178 -6.02 5.28 55.86
CA ASP A 178 -5.07 4.66 56.79
C ASP A 178 -3.81 4.19 56.07
N LYS A 179 -2.76 5.02 56.13
CA LYS A 179 -1.47 4.47 56.47
C LYS A 179 -1.38 4.50 57.99
N ILE A 180 -1.25 3.33 58.61
CA ILE A 180 -0.80 3.26 60.01
C ILE A 180 0.71 3.41 59.92
N ASP A 181 1.21 4.64 60.06
CA ASP A 181 2.63 4.91 59.94
C ASP A 181 3.40 4.50 61.21
N ASN A 182 2.72 4.19 62.33
CA ASN A 182 3.37 3.86 63.60
C ASN A 182 2.64 2.84 64.50
N LEU A 183 3.42 2.04 65.22
CA LEU A 183 2.94 1.02 66.18
C LEU A 183 2.07 1.63 67.30
N LYS A 184 2.34 2.88 67.70
CA LYS A 184 1.52 3.62 68.68
C LYS A 184 0.11 3.89 68.16
N GLU A 185 -0.04 4.20 66.87
CA GLU A 185 -1.32 4.50 66.25
C GLU A 185 -2.19 3.23 66.13
N TYR A 186 -1.55 2.09 65.82
CA TYR A 186 -2.19 0.77 65.88
C TYR A 186 -2.75 0.46 67.28
N VAL A 187 -1.95 0.67 68.33
CA VAL A 187 -2.38 0.42 69.71
C VAL A 187 -3.48 1.38 70.14
N ILE A 188 -3.38 2.67 69.79
CA ILE A 188 -4.40 3.69 70.08
C ILE A 188 -5.72 3.35 69.39
N ARG A 189 -5.72 2.89 68.14
CA ARG A 189 -6.92 2.49 67.40
C ARG A 189 -7.50 1.14 67.83
N THR A 190 -6.66 0.26 68.38
CA THR A 190 -7.14 -1.01 68.94
C THR A 190 -7.82 -0.79 70.29
N LEU A 191 -7.29 0.14 71.11
CA LEU A 191 -7.86 0.51 72.42
C LEU A 191 -9.05 1.47 72.31
N LYS A 192 -8.96 2.51 71.48
CA LYS A 192 -10.10 3.35 71.11
C LYS A 192 -10.81 2.66 69.97
N ARG A 193 -11.92 1.99 70.27
CA ARG A 193 -12.84 1.27 69.36
C ARG A 193 -13.49 2.16 68.27
N ASN A 194 -12.76 3.15 67.75
CA ASN A 194 -13.12 3.98 66.62
C ASN A 194 -13.00 3.14 65.36
N LYS A 195 -14.09 2.46 65.01
CA LYS A 195 -14.36 2.11 63.62
C LYS A 195 -14.46 3.43 62.85
N GLU A 196 -13.34 3.97 62.40
CA GLU A 196 -13.36 5.07 61.44
C GLU A 196 -14.24 4.61 60.27
N LYS A 197 -15.29 5.39 59.98
CA LYS A 197 -16.25 5.08 58.92
C LYS A 197 -15.45 5.05 57.63
N LYS A 198 -15.28 3.86 57.03
CA LYS A 198 -14.76 3.73 55.67
C LYS A 198 -15.63 4.60 54.77
N THR A 199 -15.07 5.66 54.21
CA THR A 199 -15.81 6.54 53.30
C THR A 199 -15.97 5.79 51.99
N ILE A 200 -17.21 5.48 51.63
CA ILE A 200 -17.52 4.88 50.33
C ILE A 200 -17.69 6.00 49.33
N PHE A 201 -16.85 6.01 48.30
CA PHE A 201 -16.95 6.93 47.18
C PHE A 201 -17.56 6.20 45.98
N LYS A 202 -18.79 6.56 45.62
CA LYS A 202 -19.43 6.09 44.39
C LYS A 202 -18.82 6.81 43.18
N ALA A 203 -18.09 6.08 42.35
CA ALA A 203 -17.50 6.62 41.12
C ALA A 203 -18.49 6.60 39.96
N THR A 204 -19.34 5.58 39.89
CA THR A 204 -20.52 5.51 39.00
C THR A 204 -21.73 5.07 39.81
N ASP A 205 -22.90 5.61 39.49
CA ASP A 205 -24.15 5.38 40.23
C ASP A 205 -25.32 5.34 39.25
N ASP A 206 -25.78 4.14 38.93
CA ASP A 206 -26.91 3.86 38.04
C ASP A 206 -26.72 4.42 36.62
N VAL A 207 -25.60 4.06 35.99
CA VAL A 207 -25.28 4.47 34.61
C VAL A 207 -25.92 3.51 33.61
N SER A 208 -26.81 4.03 32.75
CA SER A 208 -27.45 3.27 31.68
C SER A 208 -27.39 4.03 30.34
N PHE A 209 -26.86 3.38 29.30
CA PHE A 209 -26.90 3.89 27.92
C PHE A 209 -26.55 2.80 26.90
N LYS A 210 -26.89 3.06 25.63
CA LYS A 210 -26.53 2.23 24.47
C LYS A 210 -25.70 3.04 23.48
N ILE A 211 -24.70 2.40 22.88
CA ILE A 211 -23.94 2.89 21.73
C ILE A 211 -24.10 1.86 20.61
N TYR A 212 -24.46 2.31 19.42
CA TYR A 212 -24.70 1.45 18.27
C TYR A 212 -23.43 1.28 17.41
N LYS A 213 -23.41 0.25 16.58
CA LYS A 213 -22.29 -0.05 15.68
C LYS A 213 -22.04 1.13 14.72
N GLY A 214 -20.77 1.52 14.56
CA GLY A 214 -20.33 2.65 13.75
C GLY A 214 -20.54 4.05 14.36
N GLU A 215 -21.17 4.16 15.54
CA GLU A 215 -21.34 5.47 16.19
C GLU A 215 -20.04 5.99 16.79
N LYS A 216 -19.82 7.30 16.67
CA LYS A 216 -18.73 8.01 17.34
C LYS A 216 -19.31 8.84 18.47
N VAL A 217 -19.03 8.42 19.71
CA VAL A 217 -19.64 8.96 20.92
C VAL A 217 -18.58 9.57 21.83
N GLY A 218 -18.75 10.85 22.14
CA GLY A 218 -17.92 11.59 23.07
C GLY A 218 -18.41 11.45 24.51
N LEU A 219 -17.56 11.06 25.45
CA LEU A 219 -17.88 11.02 26.86
C LEU A 219 -17.29 12.26 27.56
N ILE A 220 -18.16 13.20 27.95
CA ILE A 220 -17.77 14.51 28.49
C ILE A 220 -18.21 14.69 29.95
N GLY A 221 -17.54 15.61 30.66
CA GLY A 221 -17.84 15.91 32.07
C GLY A 221 -16.61 16.42 32.81
N TYR A 222 -16.81 16.95 34.02
CA TYR A 222 -15.73 17.47 34.86
C TYR A 222 -14.73 16.38 35.31
N ASN A 223 -13.59 16.81 35.83
CA ASN A 223 -12.64 15.90 36.48
C ASN A 223 -13.29 15.28 37.71
N GLY A 224 -13.10 13.97 37.89
CA GLY A 224 -13.76 13.20 38.93
C GLY A 224 -15.24 12.87 38.65
N ALA A 225 -15.77 13.16 37.46
CA ALA A 225 -17.16 12.81 37.12
C ALA A 225 -17.41 11.31 36.94
N GLY A 226 -16.37 10.47 36.78
CA GLY A 226 -16.50 9.02 36.57
C GLY A 226 -16.14 8.52 35.15
N LYS A 227 -15.70 9.40 34.24
CA LYS A 227 -15.38 9.05 32.84
C LYS A 227 -14.35 7.92 32.70
N SER A 228 -13.17 8.08 33.30
CA SER A 228 -12.11 7.06 33.24
C SER A 228 -12.51 5.78 33.97
N THR A 229 -13.39 5.86 34.97
CA THR A 229 -13.97 4.68 35.62
C THR A 229 -14.89 3.93 34.67
N LEU A 230 -15.78 4.62 33.95
CA LEU A 230 -16.63 4.01 32.93
C LEU A 230 -15.82 3.39 31.80
N LEU A 231 -14.77 4.05 31.32
CA LEU A 231 -13.86 3.47 30.32
C LEU A 231 -13.22 2.16 30.82
N LYS A 232 -12.77 2.12 32.08
CA LYS A 232 -12.20 0.92 32.70
C LYS A 232 -13.23 -0.19 32.90
N ILE A 233 -14.49 0.15 33.16
CA ILE A 233 -15.58 -0.84 33.24
C ILE A 233 -15.86 -1.42 31.84
N ILE A 234 -16.00 -0.56 30.82
CA ILE A 234 -16.28 -0.98 29.44
C ILE A 234 -15.14 -1.82 28.86
N SER A 235 -13.89 -1.49 29.19
CA SER A 235 -12.71 -2.27 28.78
C SER A 235 -12.47 -3.54 29.61
N GLY A 236 -13.33 -3.86 30.58
CA GLY A 236 -13.21 -5.06 31.41
C GLY A 236 -12.12 -5.00 32.49
N VAL A 237 -11.48 -3.84 32.70
CA VAL A 237 -10.47 -3.65 33.75
C VAL A 237 -11.10 -3.64 35.14
N TYR A 238 -12.31 -3.10 35.28
CA TYR A 238 -13.09 -3.16 36.51
C TYR A 238 -14.43 -3.86 36.26
N SER A 239 -14.77 -4.80 37.14
CA SER A 239 -16.15 -5.30 37.23
C SER A 239 -16.99 -4.30 38.01
N PRO A 240 -18.23 -3.99 37.58
CA PRO A 240 -19.13 -3.16 38.37
C PRO A 240 -19.57 -3.88 39.64
N ASP A 241 -19.98 -3.12 40.66
CA ASP A 241 -20.58 -3.67 41.88
C ASP A 241 -22.04 -4.11 41.61
N GLU A 242 -22.73 -3.37 40.75
CA GLU A 242 -24.13 -3.59 40.36
C GLU A 242 -24.32 -3.27 38.87
N GLY A 243 -25.29 -3.93 38.24
CA GLY A 243 -25.64 -3.74 36.83
C GLY A 243 -24.82 -4.59 35.87
N ASP A 244 -25.14 -4.47 34.58
CA ASP A 244 -24.57 -5.29 33.51
C ASP A 244 -23.89 -4.43 32.44
N VAL A 245 -22.83 -4.99 31.87
CA VAL A 245 -22.07 -4.40 30.75
C VAL A 245 -22.05 -5.42 29.62
N ILE A 246 -22.63 -5.06 28.48
CA ILE A 246 -22.72 -5.91 27.29
C ILE A 246 -21.89 -5.27 26.20
N ILE A 247 -20.97 -6.05 25.65
CA ILE A 247 -20.05 -5.64 24.58
C ILE A 247 -20.20 -6.61 23.42
N ASN A 248 -20.49 -6.07 22.23
CA ASN A 248 -20.69 -6.84 21.01
C ASN A 248 -19.60 -6.47 19.98
N GLY A 249 -18.46 -7.15 20.07
CA GLY A 249 -17.31 -6.96 19.18
C GLY A 249 -15.99 -6.90 19.96
N ASN A 250 -14.88 -6.87 19.23
CA ASN A 250 -13.56 -6.74 19.82
C ASN A 250 -13.26 -5.27 20.17
N ILE A 251 -12.87 -5.03 21.42
CA ILE A 251 -12.46 -3.71 21.91
C ILE A 251 -10.95 -3.55 21.72
N ALA A 252 -10.53 -2.44 21.13
CA ALA A 252 -9.16 -1.92 21.27
C ALA A 252 -9.16 -0.73 22.24
N PRO A 253 -8.78 -0.94 23.52
CA PRO A 253 -8.72 0.13 24.49
C PRO A 253 -7.35 0.82 24.41
N LEU A 254 -7.30 2.02 23.85
CA LEU A 254 -6.10 2.87 23.92
C LEU A 254 -6.11 3.65 25.23
N LEU A 255 -6.12 2.90 26.34
CA LEU A 255 -6.09 3.43 27.69
C LEU A 255 -4.67 3.27 28.24
N SER A 256 -4.09 4.35 28.77
CA SER A 256 -2.82 4.27 29.52
C SER A 256 -1.71 3.51 28.78
N LEU A 257 -1.30 4.00 27.61
CA LEU A 257 -0.32 3.33 26.74
C LEU A 257 0.93 2.88 27.51
N GLY A 258 1.27 1.60 27.38
CA GLY A 258 2.39 0.97 28.09
C GLY A 258 2.07 0.51 29.51
N ALA A 259 0.82 0.63 29.96
CA ALA A 259 0.34 -0.11 31.12
C ALA A 259 0.47 -1.62 30.87
N GLY A 260 1.02 -2.34 31.83
CA GLY A 260 1.30 -3.78 31.70
C GLY A 260 2.69 -4.11 31.14
N PHE A 261 3.53 -3.11 30.81
CA PHE A 261 4.93 -3.39 30.52
C PHE A 261 5.70 -3.85 31.77
N ASP A 262 6.51 -4.90 31.60
CA ASP A 262 7.52 -5.28 32.59
C ASP A 262 8.82 -4.53 32.29
N LYS A 263 9.22 -3.71 33.25
CA LYS A 263 10.42 -2.85 33.17
C LYS A 263 11.72 -3.63 33.00
N ASN A 264 11.76 -4.89 33.40
CA ASN A 264 12.95 -5.73 33.28
C ASN A 264 13.06 -6.42 31.92
N TYR A 265 11.96 -6.52 31.18
CA TYR A 265 11.93 -7.15 29.86
C TYR A 265 12.27 -6.16 28.75
N SER A 266 12.81 -6.69 27.66
CA SER A 266 13.07 -5.95 26.43
C SER A 266 11.80 -5.40 25.79
N GLY A 267 11.92 -4.43 24.90
CA GLY A 267 10.79 -3.97 24.08
C GLY A 267 10.15 -5.12 23.30
N ARG A 268 10.98 -6.03 22.75
CA ARG A 268 10.55 -7.23 22.03
C ARG A 268 9.65 -8.10 22.90
N GLU A 269 10.10 -8.46 24.09
CA GLU A 269 9.32 -9.28 25.03
C GLU A 269 8.05 -8.55 25.49
N ASN A 270 8.14 -7.23 25.68
CA ASN A 270 6.98 -6.40 26.04
C ASN A 270 5.93 -6.29 24.93
N ILE A 271 6.29 -6.45 23.65
CA ILE A 271 5.29 -6.57 22.57
C ILE A 271 4.40 -7.79 22.83
N PHE A 272 4.99 -8.94 23.13
CA PHE A 272 4.24 -10.17 23.40
C PHE A 272 3.45 -10.09 24.71
N LEU A 273 4.07 -9.60 25.79
CA LEU A 273 3.42 -9.46 27.09
C LEU A 273 2.23 -8.49 27.02
N ASN A 274 2.43 -7.30 26.46
CA ASN A 274 1.37 -6.30 26.37
C ASN A 274 0.29 -6.70 25.37
N GLY A 275 0.67 -7.31 24.23
CA GLY A 275 -0.28 -7.84 23.28
C GLY A 275 -1.17 -8.93 23.87
N ALA A 276 -0.62 -9.84 24.68
CA ALA A 276 -1.40 -10.85 25.40
C ALA A 276 -2.37 -10.23 26.41
N ILE A 277 -1.97 -9.17 27.12
CA ILE A 277 -2.86 -8.41 28.02
C ILE A 277 -4.02 -7.76 27.24
N LEU A 278 -3.76 -7.30 26.01
CA LEU A 278 -4.78 -6.77 25.10
C LEU A 278 -5.63 -7.86 24.43
N GLY A 279 -5.37 -9.15 24.71
CA GLY A 279 -6.13 -10.28 24.18
C GLY A 279 -5.66 -10.78 22.82
N TYR A 280 -4.48 -10.36 22.35
CA TYR A 280 -3.91 -10.85 21.09
C TYR A 280 -3.21 -12.19 21.30
N ASP A 281 -3.42 -13.12 20.37
CA ASP A 281 -2.70 -14.38 20.39
C ASP A 281 -1.25 -14.23 19.92
N GLU A 282 -0.39 -15.16 20.34
CA GLU A 282 1.04 -15.10 20.05
C GLU A 282 1.35 -15.18 18.55
N LYS A 283 0.58 -15.96 17.79
CA LYS A 283 0.80 -16.14 16.35
C LYS A 283 0.54 -14.83 15.62
N PHE A 284 -0.57 -14.17 15.91
CA PHE A 284 -0.90 -12.85 15.40
C PHE A 284 0.20 -11.83 15.70
N LEU A 285 0.71 -11.81 16.94
CA LEU A 285 1.79 -10.89 17.34
C LEU A 285 3.10 -11.17 16.61
N ARG A 286 3.41 -12.44 16.31
CA ARG A 286 4.58 -12.80 15.50
C ARG A 286 4.44 -12.31 14.06
N GLU A 287 3.27 -12.47 13.46
CA GLU A 287 2.98 -11.99 12.10
C GLU A 287 3.03 -10.46 12.00
N LYS A 288 2.64 -9.76 13.07
CA LYS A 288 2.62 -8.30 13.15
C LYS A 288 3.87 -7.66 13.74
N TYR A 289 4.85 -8.45 14.17
CA TYR A 289 6.00 -7.97 14.91
C TYR A 289 6.78 -6.88 14.15
N ASP A 290 7.08 -7.12 12.87
CA ASP A 290 7.85 -6.19 12.04
C ASP A 290 7.08 -4.88 11.79
N GLU A 291 5.75 -4.96 11.59
CA GLU A 291 4.89 -3.78 11.46
C GLU A 291 4.87 -2.96 12.76
N ILE A 292 4.80 -3.60 13.93
CA ILE A 292 4.89 -2.92 15.24
C ILE A 292 6.26 -2.25 15.40
N LEU A 293 7.34 -2.96 15.07
CA LEU A 293 8.71 -2.44 15.19
C LEU A 293 8.92 -1.22 14.28
N GLU A 294 8.53 -1.31 13.01
CA GLU A 294 8.62 -0.23 12.03
C GLU A 294 7.72 0.95 12.44
N PHE A 295 6.50 0.69 12.91
CA PHE A 295 5.61 1.74 13.36
C PHE A 295 6.21 2.50 14.55
N SER A 296 6.79 1.78 15.52
CA SER A 296 7.34 2.34 16.77
C SER A 296 8.60 3.19 16.60
N GLU A 297 9.31 3.05 15.48
CA GLU A 297 10.59 3.74 15.18
C GLU A 297 11.69 3.49 16.23
N LEU A 298 11.61 2.39 16.97
CA LEU A 298 12.58 2.08 18.04
C LEU A 298 13.89 1.47 17.54
N GLY A 299 13.89 0.85 16.35
CA GLY A 299 15.08 0.18 15.80
C GLY A 299 15.74 -0.75 16.82
N ASP A 300 17.04 -0.61 17.02
CA ASP A 300 17.83 -1.46 17.91
C ASP A 300 17.44 -1.35 19.39
N PHE A 301 16.80 -0.25 19.81
CA PHE A 301 16.33 -0.10 21.19
C PHE A 301 15.31 -1.17 21.58
N ILE A 302 14.65 -1.82 20.60
CA ILE A 302 13.68 -2.89 20.87
C ILE A 302 14.27 -4.05 21.67
N ASN A 303 15.58 -4.27 21.58
CA ASN A 303 16.28 -5.34 22.30
C ASN A 303 16.73 -4.92 23.72
N LEU A 304 16.58 -3.65 24.09
CA LEU A 304 16.92 -3.16 25.43
C LEU A 304 15.73 -3.26 26.37
N ALA A 305 16.01 -3.50 27.66
CA ALA A 305 15.01 -3.48 28.72
C ALA A 305 14.27 -2.14 28.77
N VAL A 306 12.93 -2.16 28.87
CA VAL A 306 12.10 -0.96 28.76
C VAL A 306 12.28 0.02 29.93
N LYS A 307 12.91 -0.39 31.04
CA LYS A 307 13.38 0.54 32.08
C LYS A 307 14.36 1.60 31.57
N ASN A 308 15.04 1.32 30.46
CA ASN A 308 15.99 2.24 29.82
C ASN A 308 15.31 3.14 28.77
N TYR A 309 14.00 3.02 28.57
CA TYR A 309 13.28 3.81 27.58
C TYR A 309 12.91 5.17 28.16
N SER A 310 12.93 6.20 27.31
CA SER A 310 12.24 7.45 27.63
C SER A 310 10.72 7.23 27.67
N SER A 311 9.99 8.15 28.31
CA SER A 311 8.52 8.14 28.30
C SER A 311 7.95 8.20 26.87
N GLY A 312 8.64 8.91 25.97
CA GLY A 312 8.30 8.97 24.55
C GLY A 312 8.40 7.60 23.88
N MET A 313 9.51 6.88 24.08
CA MET A 313 9.70 5.54 23.53
C MET A 313 8.68 4.53 24.06
N LEU A 314 8.38 4.56 25.37
CA LEU A 314 7.33 3.73 25.96
C LEU A 314 5.96 4.02 25.32
N SER A 315 5.65 5.30 25.13
CA SER A 315 4.40 5.73 24.49
C SER A 315 4.33 5.30 23.03
N LYS A 316 5.43 5.41 22.27
CA LYS A 316 5.53 4.93 20.89
C LYS A 316 5.26 3.43 20.82
N LEU A 317 5.94 2.63 21.64
CA LEU A 317 5.76 1.17 21.68
C LEU A 317 4.33 0.79 22.05
N GLY A 318 3.81 1.35 23.14
CA GLY A 318 2.45 1.07 23.60
C GLY A 318 1.39 1.44 22.57
N PHE A 319 1.55 2.58 21.88
CA PHE A 319 0.65 2.97 20.80
C PHE A 319 0.74 2.01 19.60
N SER A 320 1.95 1.60 19.23
CA SER A 320 2.18 0.70 18.09
C SER A 320 1.50 -0.66 18.30
N ILE A 321 1.63 -1.22 19.51
CA ILE A 321 0.98 -2.48 19.88
C ILE A 321 -0.54 -2.30 19.94
N ALA A 322 -1.02 -1.21 20.54
CA ALA A 322 -2.47 -0.99 20.73
C ALA A 322 -3.23 -0.70 19.42
N THR A 323 -2.54 -0.28 18.35
CA THR A 323 -3.16 0.12 17.08
C THR A 323 -2.90 -0.84 15.92
N ILE A 324 -2.36 -2.02 16.20
CA ILE A 324 -1.98 -2.99 15.18
C ILE A 324 -3.16 -3.73 14.54
N VAL A 325 -4.33 -3.71 15.19
CA VAL A 325 -5.58 -4.34 14.75
C VAL A 325 -6.58 -3.32 14.23
N ASP A 326 -7.55 -3.81 13.45
CA ASP A 326 -8.78 -3.10 13.12
C ASP A 326 -9.89 -3.52 14.11
N PRO A 327 -10.27 -2.68 15.08
CA PRO A 327 -11.25 -3.04 16.10
C PRO A 327 -12.69 -2.79 15.64
N ASP A 328 -13.63 -3.54 16.22
CA ASP A 328 -15.06 -3.20 16.12
C ASP A 328 -15.37 -1.95 16.97
N ILE A 329 -14.72 -1.86 18.13
CA ILE A 329 -14.91 -0.81 19.13
C ILE A 329 -13.56 -0.20 19.52
N LEU A 330 -13.35 1.06 19.19
CA LEU A 330 -12.17 1.83 19.54
C LEU A 330 -12.45 2.74 20.75
N ILE A 331 -11.73 2.53 21.84
CA ILE A 331 -11.82 3.38 23.03
C ILE A 331 -10.58 4.27 23.10
N LEU A 332 -10.79 5.58 23.22
CA LEU A 332 -9.73 6.59 23.18
C LEU A 332 -9.79 7.45 24.45
N ASP A 333 -8.71 7.47 25.24
CA ASP A 333 -8.57 8.30 26.46
C ASP A 333 -7.37 9.24 26.32
N GLU A 334 -7.62 10.46 25.79
CA GLU A 334 -6.61 11.53 25.71
C GLU A 334 -5.31 11.18 24.98
N VAL A 335 -5.36 10.17 24.11
CA VAL A 335 -4.20 9.55 23.48
C VAL A 335 -3.68 10.30 22.24
N LEU A 336 -4.34 11.37 21.81
CA LEU A 336 -4.11 12.05 20.51
C LEU A 336 -2.77 12.79 20.39
N GLY A 337 -1.83 12.61 21.32
CA GLY A 337 -0.62 13.44 21.46
C GLY A 337 0.67 12.72 21.85
N VAL A 338 0.78 11.41 21.62
CA VAL A 338 1.96 10.63 21.99
C VAL A 338 3.15 10.83 21.05
N GLY A 339 4.36 10.80 21.62
CA GLY A 339 5.63 10.89 20.88
C GLY A 339 6.04 12.31 20.47
N ASP A 340 7.07 12.37 19.62
CA ASP A 340 7.57 13.60 18.98
C ASP A 340 6.62 14.11 17.88
N ILE A 341 6.93 15.26 17.27
CA ILE A 341 6.07 15.90 16.26
C ILE A 341 5.79 14.97 15.07
N THR A 342 6.80 14.21 14.62
CA THR A 342 6.70 13.30 13.48
C THR A 342 5.79 12.12 13.83
N PHE A 343 6.04 11.48 14.97
CA PHE A 343 5.25 10.35 15.45
C PHE A 343 3.80 10.75 15.78
N ARG A 344 3.59 11.96 16.28
CA ARG A 344 2.23 12.51 16.51
C ARG A 344 1.43 12.60 15.22
N LYS A 345 2.05 13.01 14.11
CA LYS A 345 1.38 13.07 12.80
C LYS A 345 1.01 11.65 12.35
N LYS A 346 1.95 10.71 12.40
CA LYS A 346 1.75 9.29 12.07
C LYS A 346 0.64 8.64 12.93
N SER A 347 0.65 8.92 14.23
CA SER A 347 -0.36 8.43 15.18
C SER A 347 -1.75 8.97 14.86
N LYS A 348 -1.86 10.26 14.50
CA LYS A 348 -3.14 10.86 14.09
C LYS A 348 -3.67 10.25 12.79
N GLU A 349 -2.81 10.01 11.81
CA GLU A 349 -3.18 9.37 10.56
C GLU A 349 -3.65 7.93 10.81
N LYS A 350 -2.92 7.15 11.63
CA LYS A 350 -3.33 5.81 12.04
C LYS A 350 -4.67 5.81 12.77
N LEU A 351 -4.87 6.70 13.75
CA LEU A 351 -6.17 6.82 14.43
C LEU A 351 -7.29 7.18 13.46
N LYS A 352 -7.04 8.09 12.51
CA LYS A 352 -8.04 8.45 11.51
C LYS A 352 -8.44 7.23 10.67
N SER A 353 -7.47 6.41 10.25
CA SER A 353 -7.75 5.16 9.52
C SER A 353 -8.57 4.17 10.36
N LEU A 354 -8.27 4.03 11.65
CA LEU A 354 -9.04 3.17 12.57
C LEU A 354 -10.46 3.69 12.82
N MET A 355 -10.71 4.98 12.61
CA MET A 355 -12.03 5.62 12.77
C MET A 355 -12.82 5.71 11.45
N GLU A 356 -12.39 5.03 10.38
CA GLU A 356 -13.13 4.97 9.12
C GLU A 356 -14.45 4.18 9.27
N SER A 357 -15.30 4.25 8.24
CA SER A 357 -16.79 4.19 8.28
C SER A 357 -17.52 3.03 8.97
N LYS A 358 -16.86 2.12 9.68
CA LYS A 358 -17.47 0.97 10.37
C LYS A 358 -17.12 0.83 11.85
N THR A 359 -16.07 1.49 12.33
CA THR A 359 -15.62 1.37 13.72
C THR A 359 -16.49 2.19 14.67
N THR A 360 -16.99 1.58 15.74
CA THR A 360 -17.60 2.31 16.85
C THR A 360 -16.51 3.00 17.67
N VAL A 361 -16.67 4.28 17.97
CA VAL A 361 -15.65 5.05 18.72
C VAL A 361 -16.26 5.57 20.01
N LEU A 362 -15.62 5.26 21.14
CA LEU A 362 -15.88 5.91 22.42
C LEU A 362 -14.70 6.81 22.77
N PHE A 363 -14.91 8.12 22.72
CA PHE A 363 -13.85 9.13 22.86
C PHE A 363 -14.00 9.94 24.15
N VAL A 364 -12.98 9.93 25.00
CA VAL A 364 -12.83 10.83 26.14
C VAL A 364 -11.75 11.86 25.84
N SER A 365 -12.12 13.13 25.91
CA SER A 365 -11.18 14.25 25.82
C SER A 365 -11.64 15.43 26.68
N HIS A 366 -10.67 16.13 27.27
CA HIS A 366 -10.88 17.44 27.89
C HIS A 366 -11.13 18.56 26.85
N SER A 367 -10.87 18.33 25.57
CA SER A 367 -11.07 19.29 24.50
C SER A 367 -12.44 19.13 23.84
N ILE A 368 -13.37 20.03 24.16
CA ILE A 368 -14.69 20.09 23.51
C ILE A 368 -14.59 20.27 21.98
N LYS A 369 -13.53 20.94 21.50
CA LYS A 369 -13.30 21.09 20.06
C LYS A 369 -13.01 19.74 19.39
N GLU A 370 -12.19 18.90 20.02
CA GLU A 370 -11.88 17.57 19.50
C GLU A 370 -13.12 16.67 19.52
N VAL A 371 -13.87 16.69 20.62
CA VAL A 371 -15.12 15.93 20.74
C VAL A 371 -16.08 16.28 19.60
N ARG A 372 -16.28 17.57 19.31
CA ARG A 372 -17.13 18.02 18.19
C ARG A 372 -16.62 17.62 16.81
N SER A 373 -15.30 17.53 16.64
CA SER A 373 -14.71 17.20 15.34
C SER A 373 -14.73 15.70 15.03
N ILE A 374 -14.83 14.85 16.05
CA ILE A 374 -14.70 13.39 15.93
C ILE A 374 -16.04 12.69 16.14
N CYS A 375 -16.87 13.17 17.08
CA CYS A 375 -18.06 12.47 17.54
C CYS A 375 -19.33 13.05 16.94
N ASP A 376 -20.35 12.22 16.75
CA ASP A 376 -21.69 12.62 16.30
C ASP A 376 -22.64 12.81 17.50
N LYS A 377 -22.39 12.05 18.58
CA LYS A 377 -23.14 12.12 19.84
C LYS A 377 -22.22 12.40 21.01
N ALA A 378 -22.79 12.90 22.09
CA ALA A 378 -22.09 13.00 23.36
C ALA A 378 -22.94 12.52 24.53
N ILE A 379 -22.27 11.88 25.49
CA ILE A 379 -22.79 11.50 26.80
C ILE A 379 -22.15 12.41 27.83
N TRP A 380 -22.96 13.21 28.51
CA TRP A 380 -22.52 14.05 29.60
C TRP A 380 -22.67 13.31 30.93
N ILE A 381 -21.54 13.03 31.56
CA ILE A 381 -21.46 12.46 32.90
C ILE A 381 -21.27 13.55 33.95
N GLU A 382 -22.04 13.47 35.03
CA GLU A 382 -21.89 14.31 36.21
C GLU A 382 -22.05 13.47 37.48
N LYS A 383 -21.04 13.57 38.38
CA LYS A 383 -21.05 12.90 39.70
C LYS A 383 -21.41 11.40 39.62
N GLY A 384 -20.85 10.70 38.64
CA GLY A 384 -21.06 9.27 38.43
C GLY A 384 -22.36 8.90 37.73
N LYS A 385 -23.16 9.86 37.25
CA LYS A 385 -24.44 9.61 36.57
C LYS A 385 -24.43 10.14 35.14
N VAL A 386 -25.25 9.51 34.29
CA VAL A 386 -25.63 10.10 33.01
C VAL A 386 -26.54 11.28 33.28
N ARG A 387 -26.08 12.48 32.93
CA ARG A 387 -26.90 13.69 33.00
C ARG A 387 -27.74 13.87 31.75
N GLU A 388 -27.11 13.75 30.59
CA GLU A 388 -27.77 13.96 29.30
C GLU A 388 -27.01 13.24 28.18
N ILE A 389 -27.74 12.76 27.18
CA ILE A 389 -27.21 12.13 25.96
C ILE A 389 -27.91 12.75 24.76
N GLY A 390 -27.16 13.07 23.72
CA GLY A 390 -27.73 13.63 22.50
C GLY A 390 -26.69 13.97 21.45
N GLU A 391 -27.11 14.77 20.48
CA GLU A 391 -26.23 15.31 19.43
C GLU A 391 -25.06 16.10 20.04
N VAL A 392 -23.87 15.90 19.47
CA VAL A 392 -22.60 16.37 20.05
C VAL A 392 -22.57 17.87 20.30
N ASN A 393 -23.03 18.70 19.35
CA ASN A 393 -22.93 20.15 19.44
C ASN A 393 -23.85 20.69 20.52
N TYR A 394 -25.08 20.21 20.55
CA TYR A 394 -26.08 20.56 21.57
C TYR A 394 -25.60 20.27 22.99
N ILE A 395 -25.13 19.04 23.23
CA ILE A 395 -24.64 18.62 24.54
C ILE A 395 -23.37 19.40 24.93
N CYS A 396 -22.44 19.59 24.00
CA CYS A 396 -21.24 20.38 24.23
C CYS A 396 -21.54 21.86 24.53
N ASP A 397 -22.54 22.46 23.87
CA ASP A 397 -22.95 23.84 24.13
C ASP A 397 -23.54 24.00 25.52
N LYS A 398 -24.44 23.09 25.93
CA LYS A 398 -24.97 23.04 27.30
C LYS A 398 -23.87 22.91 28.33
N TYR A 399 -22.99 21.93 28.16
CA TYR A 399 -21.85 21.70 29.05
C TYR A 399 -20.96 22.95 29.17
N THR A 400 -20.61 23.57 28.04
CA THR A 400 -19.73 24.76 28.01
C THR A 400 -20.38 25.97 28.67
N LYS A 401 -21.69 26.18 28.44
CA LYS A 401 -22.45 27.26 29.08
C LYS A 401 -22.45 27.10 30.60
N GLU A 402 -22.65 25.89 31.10
CA GLU A 402 -22.65 25.61 32.53
C GLU A 402 -21.26 25.72 33.16
N ALA A 403 -20.23 25.19 32.49
CA ALA A 403 -18.85 25.31 32.94
C ALA A 403 -18.42 26.78 33.10
N LYS A 404 -18.87 27.66 32.19
CA LYS A 404 -18.65 29.10 32.31
C LYS A 404 -19.38 29.72 33.49
N THR A 405 -20.63 29.33 33.76
CA THR A 405 -21.41 29.82 34.90
C THR A 405 -20.79 29.39 36.23
N ALA A 406 -20.45 28.10 36.36
CA ALA A 406 -19.81 27.55 37.55
C ALA A 406 -18.46 28.20 37.84
N SER A 407 -17.68 28.49 36.79
CA SER A 407 -16.40 29.19 36.92
C SER A 407 -16.59 30.62 37.42
N LYS A 408 -17.54 31.38 36.85
CA LYS A 408 -17.88 32.74 37.31
C LYS A 408 -18.33 32.77 38.78
N GLU A 409 -19.10 31.78 39.21
CA GLU A 409 -19.55 31.69 40.61
C GLU A 409 -18.40 31.33 41.57
N LYS A 410 -17.50 30.41 41.19
CA LYS A 410 -16.30 30.11 41.97
C LYS A 410 -15.39 31.33 42.09
N THR A 411 -15.15 32.08 41.01
CA THR A 411 -14.34 33.31 41.04
C THR A 411 -14.98 34.40 41.89
N LYS A 412 -16.32 34.52 41.90
CA LYS A 412 -17.02 35.46 42.81
C LYS A 412 -16.83 35.10 44.28
N LYS A 413 -16.78 33.81 44.63
CA LYS A 413 -16.54 33.31 46.00
C LYS A 413 -15.07 33.43 46.44
N LEU A 414 -14.13 33.58 45.51
CA LEU A 414 -12.70 33.75 45.75
C LEU A 414 -12.26 35.22 45.88
N LYS A 415 -13.19 36.19 45.82
CA LYS A 415 -12.83 37.60 46.07
C LYS A 415 -12.27 37.71 47.49
N PRO A 416 -11.06 38.29 47.68
CA PRO A 416 -10.47 38.40 49.00
C PRO A 416 -11.40 39.20 49.90
N GLN A 417 -11.67 38.68 51.10
CA GLN A 417 -12.16 39.53 52.18
C GLN A 417 -11.12 40.63 52.35
N ARG A 418 -11.54 41.89 52.20
CA ARG A 418 -10.68 43.04 52.47
C ARG A 418 -10.19 42.88 53.91
N PHE A 419 -8.88 42.71 54.08
CA PHE A 419 -8.20 42.78 55.37
C PHE A 419 -8.41 44.16 55.99
#